data_AF-A0A1F8GCS9-F1
#
_entry.id   AF-A0A1F8GCS9-F1
#
_cell.length_a   1.000
_cell.length_b   1.000
_cell.length_c   1.000
_cell.angle_alpha   90.00
_cell.angle_beta   90.00
_cell.angle_gamma   90.00
#
_symmetry.space_group_name_H-M   'P 1'
#
loop_
_entity.id
_entity.type
_entity.pdbx_description
1 polymer ?
#
loop_
_entity_poly.entity_id
_entity_poly.type
_entity_poly.pdbx_seq_one_letter_code
_entity_poly.pdbx_strand_id
1 'polypeptide(L)'
;MNEEVVSNTLASIYNLSEFHIGSFTLDSFYAYFSGSATIGLFSNLKVLGGFLSLVLFILFLINFIKTDKLVRTRINFLKSLAPPKPTEESPLGSRWEEIQKHLNSTKEAEWKFAVIEADALVDSLLKASGYPGDTMGDRLKNINKAQIVTLDGLWEAHKIRNRLAHDLNYFLRYGEAKRAIQLYEKTLKELNAL
;
A
#
# COMPACT_ATOMS: atom_id res chain seq x y z
N MET A 1 -37.60 14.07 -54.32
CA MET A 1 -36.28 14.64 -54.01
C MET A 1 -35.92 15.54 -55.18
N ASN A 2 -35.88 16.86 -54.98
CA ASN A 2 -35.81 17.81 -56.10
C ASN A 2 -34.48 17.69 -56.86
N GLU A 3 -34.55 17.46 -58.18
CA GLU A 3 -33.39 17.40 -59.08
C GLU A 3 -32.53 18.66 -59.01
N GLU A 4 -33.14 19.80 -58.73
CA GLU A 4 -32.47 21.09 -58.54
C GLU A 4 -31.50 21.09 -57.36
N VAL A 5 -31.87 20.45 -56.24
CA VAL A 5 -30.99 20.35 -55.07
C VAL A 5 -29.79 19.46 -55.41
N VAL A 6 -30.02 18.32 -56.07
CA VAL A 6 -28.94 17.41 -56.47
C VAL A 6 -27.99 18.10 -57.46
N SER A 7 -28.51 18.82 -58.45
CA SER A 7 -27.72 19.59 -59.42
C SER A 7 -26.87 20.67 -58.76
N ASN A 8 -27.45 21.46 -57.85
CA ASN A 8 -26.73 22.52 -57.15
C ASN A 8 -25.67 21.97 -56.18
N THR A 9 -25.92 20.79 -55.59
CA THR A 9 -24.95 20.12 -54.73
C THR A 9 -23.79 19.55 -55.56
N LEU A 10 -24.06 18.95 -56.72
CA LEU A 10 -23.01 18.45 -57.62
C LEU A 10 -22.18 19.59 -58.22
N ALA A 11 -22.80 20.71 -58.60
CA ALA A 11 -22.09 21.88 -59.11
C ALA A 11 -21.17 22.52 -58.05
N SER A 12 -21.64 22.59 -56.79
CA SER A 12 -20.80 23.10 -55.69
C SER A 12 -19.65 22.16 -55.31
N ILE A 13 -19.83 20.84 -55.45
CA ILE A 13 -18.75 19.85 -55.27
C ILE A 13 -17.70 19.95 -56.39
N TYR A 14 -18.10 20.20 -57.64
CA TYR A 14 -17.14 20.43 -58.73
C TYR A 14 -16.30 21.70 -58.51
N ASN A 15 -16.92 22.78 -58.05
CA ASN A 15 -16.21 24.03 -57.73
C ASN A 15 -15.25 23.92 -56.53
N LEU A 16 -15.42 22.91 -55.66
CA LEU A 16 -14.48 22.62 -54.58
C LEU A 16 -13.14 22.08 -55.08
N SER A 17 -13.12 21.44 -56.26
CA SER A 17 -11.87 20.95 -56.88
C SER A 17 -11.00 22.08 -57.46
N GLU A 18 -11.61 23.23 -57.78
CA GLU A 18 -10.94 24.46 -58.27
C GLU A 18 -10.57 25.43 -57.14
N PHE A 19 -10.61 24.98 -55.88
CA PHE A 19 -10.25 25.82 -54.75
C PHE A 19 -8.74 26.13 -54.77
N HIS A 20 -8.41 27.38 -55.08
CA HIS A 20 -7.04 27.90 -55.15
C HIS A 20 -6.86 29.08 -54.19
N ILE A 21 -5.80 29.04 -53.36
CA ILE A 21 -5.36 30.17 -52.54
C ILE A 21 -4.01 30.63 -53.09
N GLY A 22 -4.00 31.70 -53.88
CA GLY A 22 -2.80 32.15 -54.60
C GLY A 22 -2.34 31.09 -55.63
N SER A 23 -1.06 30.72 -55.63
CA SER A 23 -0.52 29.63 -56.46
C SER A 23 -0.69 28.24 -55.86
N PHE A 24 -1.30 28.13 -54.68
CA PHE A 24 -1.46 26.87 -53.98
C PHE A 24 -2.73 26.16 -54.45
N THR A 25 -2.55 24.99 -55.08
CA THR A 25 -3.64 24.13 -55.57
C THR A 25 -3.80 22.91 -54.65
N LEU A 26 -5.01 22.35 -54.58
CA LEU A 26 -5.23 21.07 -53.89
C LEU A 26 -4.30 19.98 -54.42
N ASP A 27 -4.04 19.96 -55.72
CA ASP A 27 -3.08 19.03 -56.33
C ASP A 27 -1.65 19.23 -55.83
N SER A 28 -1.21 20.48 -55.65
CA SER A 28 0.11 20.79 -55.08
C SER A 28 0.21 20.38 -53.61
N PHE A 29 -0.88 20.49 -52.86
CA PHE A 29 -0.98 19.97 -51.48
C PHE A 29 -0.90 18.44 -51.45
N TYR A 30 -1.68 17.75 -52.28
CA TYR A 30 -1.64 16.29 -52.38
C TYR A 30 -0.29 15.78 -52.89
N ALA A 31 0.32 16.43 -53.88
CA ALA A 31 1.64 16.10 -54.40
C ALA A 31 2.74 16.29 -53.34
N TYR A 32 2.63 17.32 -52.51
CA TYR A 32 3.53 17.52 -51.36
C TYR A 32 3.38 16.37 -50.35
N PHE A 33 2.16 16.00 -49.98
CA PHE A 33 1.92 14.91 -49.02
C PHE A 33 2.21 13.50 -49.57
N SER A 34 2.14 13.28 -50.89
CA SER A 34 2.41 11.99 -51.55
C SER A 34 3.83 11.83 -52.10
N GLY A 35 4.67 12.86 -52.00
CA GLY A 35 6.05 12.83 -52.46
C GLY A 35 6.96 11.92 -51.63
N SER A 36 8.04 11.39 -52.21
CA SER A 36 8.99 10.52 -51.51
C SER A 36 9.66 11.17 -50.29
N ALA A 37 9.77 12.50 -50.27
CA ALA A 37 10.28 13.27 -49.15
C ALA A 37 9.38 13.20 -47.90
N THR A 38 8.04 13.19 -48.06
CA THR A 38 7.12 13.05 -46.92
C THR A 38 7.12 11.63 -46.39
N ILE A 39 7.31 10.62 -47.23
CA ILE A 39 7.44 9.22 -46.79
C ILE A 39 8.62 9.06 -45.82
N GLY A 40 9.78 9.65 -46.14
CA GLY A 40 10.97 9.63 -45.27
C GLY A 40 10.76 10.39 -43.95
N LEU A 41 10.19 11.59 -44.01
CA LEU A 41 9.87 12.39 -42.82
C LEU A 41 8.86 11.68 -41.91
N PHE A 42 7.84 11.04 -42.49
CA PHE A 42 6.82 10.30 -41.75
C PHE A 42 7.40 9.04 -41.09
N SER A 43 8.34 8.36 -41.75
CA SER A 43 9.06 7.22 -41.18
C SER A 43 9.90 7.62 -39.96
N ASN A 44 10.65 8.71 -40.06
CA ASN A 44 11.49 9.20 -38.96
C ASN A 44 10.65 9.67 -37.75
N LEU A 45 9.52 10.33 -38.00
CA LEU A 45 8.58 10.74 -36.95
C LEU A 45 7.97 9.53 -36.21
N LYS A 46 7.64 8.45 -36.94
CA LYS A 46 7.15 7.20 -36.32
C LYS A 46 8.17 6.56 -35.40
N VAL A 47 9.42 6.44 -35.86
CA VAL A 47 10.51 5.85 -35.06
C VAL A 47 10.78 6.69 -33.81
N LEU A 48 10.83 8.02 -33.96
CA LEU A 48 11.01 8.95 -32.84
C LEU A 48 9.86 8.85 -31.83
N GLY A 49 8.62 8.77 -32.31
CA GLY A 49 7.43 8.60 -31.46
C GLY A 49 7.44 7.28 -30.69
N GLY A 50 7.86 6.18 -31.32
CA GLY A 50 8.01 4.88 -30.67
C GLY A 50 9.04 4.93 -29.53
N PHE A 51 10.20 5.53 -29.77
CA PHE A 51 11.22 5.74 -28.73
C PHE A 51 10.69 6.59 -27.57
N LEU A 52 10.00 7.69 -27.86
CA LEU A 52 9.42 8.54 -26.83
C LEU A 52 8.37 7.79 -25.99
N SER A 53 7.52 6.97 -26.63
CA SER A 53 6.54 6.15 -25.91
C SER A 53 7.22 5.11 -25.00
N LEU A 54 8.34 4.53 -25.42
CA LEU A 54 9.07 3.54 -24.63
C LEU A 54 9.64 4.18 -23.36
N VAL A 55 10.24 5.37 -23.49
CA VAL A 55 10.78 6.12 -22.36
C VAL A 55 9.66 6.49 -21.37
N LEU A 56 8.54 7.00 -21.88
CA LEU A 56 7.39 7.34 -21.03
C LEU A 56 6.79 6.10 -20.35
N PHE A 57 6.75 4.96 -21.04
CA PHE A 57 6.28 3.70 -20.48
C PHE A 57 7.18 3.20 -19.35
N ILE A 58 8.50 3.28 -19.50
CA ILE A 58 9.46 2.92 -18.45
C ILE A 58 9.29 3.83 -17.23
N LEU A 59 9.18 5.14 -17.44
CA LEU A 59 8.91 6.10 -16.35
C LEU A 59 7.58 5.81 -15.65
N PHE A 60 6.54 5.47 -16.41
CA PHE A 60 5.25 5.06 -15.87
C PHE A 60 5.39 3.82 -14.99
N LEU A 61 6.09 2.76 -15.44
CA LEU A 61 6.30 1.55 -14.65
C LEU A 61 7.04 1.84 -13.34
N ILE A 62 8.09 2.66 -13.37
CA ILE A 62 8.85 3.04 -12.17
C ILE A 62 7.93 3.77 -11.16
N ASN A 63 7.14 4.73 -11.65
CA ASN A 63 6.21 5.47 -10.81
C ASN A 63 5.07 4.58 -10.31
N PHE A 64 4.56 3.66 -11.12
CA PHE A 64 3.51 2.72 -10.76
C PHE A 64 3.97 1.79 -9.63
N ILE A 65 5.14 1.16 -9.76
CA ILE A 65 5.71 0.28 -8.72
C ILE A 65 5.95 1.06 -7.42
N LYS A 66 6.49 2.29 -7.51
CA LYS A 66 6.74 3.14 -6.34
C LYS A 66 5.45 3.59 -5.67
N THR A 67 4.42 3.91 -6.45
CA THR A 67 3.12 4.35 -5.96
C THR A 67 2.37 3.21 -5.30
N ASP A 68 2.39 2.01 -5.86
CA ASP A 68 1.70 0.85 -5.27
C ASP A 68 2.27 0.49 -3.89
N LYS A 69 3.61 0.58 -3.74
CA LYS A 69 4.28 0.40 -2.44
C LYS A 69 3.90 1.50 -1.43
N LEU A 70 3.84 2.76 -1.88
CA LEU A 70 3.46 3.90 -1.03
C LEU A 70 1.99 3.84 -0.63
N VAL A 71 1.09 3.49 -1.55
CA VAL A 71 -0.36 3.37 -1.30
C VAL A 71 -0.65 2.23 -0.34
N ARG A 72 -0.01 1.05 -0.49
CA ARG A 72 -0.15 -0.05 0.49
C ARG A 72 0.35 0.34 1.88
N THR A 73 1.48 1.04 1.95
CA THR A 73 2.03 1.52 3.23
C THR A 73 1.10 2.55 3.88
N ARG A 74 0.54 3.47 3.09
CA ARG A 74 -0.40 4.50 3.57
C ARG A 74 -1.75 3.92 3.97
N ILE A 75 -2.31 2.96 3.24
CA ILE A 75 -3.57 2.30 3.59
C ILE A 75 -3.43 1.53 4.92
N ASN A 76 -2.30 0.84 5.11
CA ASN A 76 -2.02 0.18 6.38
C ASN A 76 -1.83 1.18 7.52
N PHE A 77 -1.11 2.28 7.27
CA PHE A 77 -0.96 3.37 8.22
C PHE A 77 -2.30 4.05 8.56
N LEU A 78 -3.18 4.29 7.60
CA LEU A 78 -4.50 4.87 7.82
C LEU A 78 -5.41 3.92 8.60
N LYS A 79 -5.34 2.60 8.36
CA LYS A 79 -5.98 1.60 9.21
C LYS A 79 -5.42 1.57 10.64
N SER A 80 -4.14 1.92 10.84
CA SER A 80 -3.55 2.07 12.18
C SER A 80 -3.90 3.40 12.86
N LEU A 81 -4.24 4.45 12.10
CA LEU A 81 -4.67 5.75 12.63
C LEU A 81 -6.16 5.81 12.95
N ALA A 82 -6.97 4.97 12.28
CA ALA A 82 -8.37 4.74 12.61
C ALA A 82 -8.54 3.30 13.10
N PRO A 83 -8.08 2.98 14.34
CA PRO A 83 -8.38 1.71 14.94
C PRO A 83 -9.91 1.51 14.94
N PRO A 84 -10.41 0.29 14.63
CA PRO A 84 -11.84 0.03 14.71
C PRO A 84 -12.31 0.45 16.10
N LYS A 85 -13.32 1.33 16.14
CA LYS A 85 -13.95 1.73 17.40
C LYS A 85 -14.29 0.45 18.16
N PRO A 86 -13.89 0.30 19.43
CA PRO A 86 -14.27 -0.85 20.21
C PRO A 86 -15.79 -0.80 20.36
N THR A 87 -16.48 -1.66 19.62
CA THR A 87 -17.83 -2.06 20.00
C THR A 87 -17.75 -2.64 21.41
N GLU A 88 -18.80 -2.45 22.21
CA GLU A 88 -18.86 -2.73 23.65
C GLU A 88 -18.48 -4.18 24.04
N GLU A 89 -18.33 -5.08 23.05
CA GLU A 89 -17.69 -6.39 23.18
C GLU A 89 -16.63 -6.57 22.07
N SER A 90 -15.48 -5.92 22.18
CA SER A 90 -14.35 -6.22 21.30
C SER A 90 -13.80 -7.61 21.65
N PRO A 91 -13.65 -8.54 20.69
CA PRO A 91 -13.00 -9.83 20.92
C PRO A 91 -11.59 -9.73 21.54
N LEU A 92 -10.97 -8.55 21.44
CA LEU A 92 -9.69 -8.25 22.08
C LEU A 92 -9.83 -8.05 23.59
N GLY A 93 -10.88 -7.34 24.02
CA GLY A 93 -11.15 -7.08 25.45
C GLY A 93 -11.38 -8.37 26.22
N SER A 94 -12.20 -9.28 25.69
CA SER A 94 -12.45 -10.59 26.32
C SER A 94 -11.18 -11.45 26.41
N ARG A 95 -10.36 -11.48 25.35
CA ARG A 95 -9.04 -12.15 25.39
C ARG A 95 -8.09 -11.51 26.40
N TRP A 96 -8.12 -10.19 26.53
CA TRP A 96 -7.30 -9.48 27.51
C TRP A 96 -7.74 -9.77 28.95
N GLU A 97 -9.04 -9.84 29.22
CA GLU A 97 -9.57 -10.26 30.52
C GLU A 97 -9.13 -11.69 30.88
N GLU A 98 -9.14 -12.60 29.91
CA GLU A 98 -8.63 -13.97 30.09
C GLU A 98 -7.14 -13.98 30.45
N ILE A 99 -6.31 -13.20 29.74
CA ILE A 99 -4.89 -13.01 30.09
C ILE A 99 -4.72 -12.50 31.53
N GLN A 100 -5.53 -11.53 31.95
CA GLN A 100 -5.50 -11.02 33.33
C GLN A 100 -5.90 -12.09 34.34
N LYS A 101 -6.89 -12.94 34.02
CA LYS A 101 -7.29 -14.08 34.87
C LYS A 101 -6.14 -15.08 35.05
N HIS A 102 -5.42 -15.41 33.97
CA HIS A 102 -4.25 -16.28 34.05
C HIS A 102 -3.12 -15.66 34.88
N LEU A 103 -2.86 -14.36 34.72
CA LEU A 103 -1.86 -13.65 35.52
C LEU A 103 -2.21 -13.68 37.03
N ASN A 104 -3.48 -13.51 37.38
CA ASN A 104 -3.95 -13.49 38.77
C ASN A 104 -4.02 -14.88 39.44
N SER A 105 -3.67 -15.95 38.71
CA SER A 105 -3.57 -17.29 39.27
C SER A 105 -2.41 -17.43 40.26
N THR A 106 -2.41 -18.50 41.06
CA THR A 106 -1.32 -18.87 41.96
C THR A 106 -0.31 -19.82 41.32
N LYS A 107 -0.57 -20.27 40.08
CA LYS A 107 0.25 -21.26 39.38
C LYS A 107 1.18 -20.61 38.36
N GLU A 108 2.45 -21.01 38.37
CA GLU A 108 3.45 -20.53 37.42
C GLU A 108 3.09 -20.80 35.95
N ALA A 109 2.50 -21.96 35.66
CA ALA A 109 2.09 -22.34 34.31
C ALA A 109 1.08 -21.33 33.71
N GLU A 110 0.18 -20.81 34.55
CA GLU A 110 -0.82 -19.82 34.16
C GLU A 110 -0.15 -18.46 33.86
N TRP A 111 0.87 -18.09 34.63
CA TRP A 111 1.66 -16.88 34.35
C TRP A 111 2.43 -16.99 33.03
N LYS A 112 3.01 -18.16 32.75
CA LYS A 112 3.68 -18.42 31.47
C LYS A 112 2.69 -18.33 30.31
N PHE A 113 1.52 -18.93 30.47
CA PHE A 113 0.44 -18.87 29.48
C PHE A 113 0.01 -17.42 29.23
N ALA A 114 -0.21 -16.63 30.28
CA ALA A 114 -0.57 -15.22 30.16
C ALA A 114 0.45 -14.42 29.33
N VAL A 115 1.75 -14.62 29.55
CA VAL A 115 2.82 -13.92 28.82
C VAL A 115 2.87 -14.34 27.35
N ILE A 116 2.70 -15.64 27.06
CA ILE A 116 2.69 -16.17 25.69
C ILE A 116 1.48 -15.63 24.92
N GLU A 117 0.30 -15.66 25.53
CA GLU A 117 -0.94 -15.20 24.92
C GLU A 117 -0.93 -13.68 24.71
N ALA A 118 -0.41 -12.91 25.66
CA ALA A 118 -0.23 -11.46 25.52
C ALA A 118 0.71 -11.09 24.37
N ASP A 119 1.84 -11.81 24.22
CA ASP A 119 2.75 -11.60 23.09
C ASP A 119 2.08 -11.90 21.75
N ALA A 120 1.33 -13.01 21.67
CA ALA A 120 0.59 -13.39 20.47
C ALA A 120 -0.50 -12.37 20.12
N LEU A 121 -1.18 -11.82 21.14
CA LEU A 121 -2.20 -10.78 20.96
C LEU A 121 -1.58 -9.51 20.36
N VAL A 122 -0.51 -8.99 20.97
CA VAL A 122 0.17 -7.79 20.48
C VAL A 122 0.76 -8.02 19.09
N ASP A 123 1.35 -9.19 18.84
CA ASP A 123 1.90 -9.52 17.53
C ASP A 123 0.82 -9.53 16.44
N SER A 124 -0.34 -10.10 16.74
CA SER A 124 -1.49 -10.11 15.82
C SER A 124 -1.99 -8.70 15.50
N LEU A 125 -2.01 -7.81 16.51
CA LEU A 125 -2.39 -6.41 16.34
C LEU A 125 -1.37 -5.63 15.51
N LEU A 126 -0.07 -5.83 15.75
CA LEU A 126 0.98 -5.20 14.96
C LEU A 126 0.93 -5.66 13.50
N LYS A 127 0.70 -6.95 13.28
CA LYS A 127 0.52 -7.51 11.94
C LYS A 127 -0.71 -6.92 11.25
N ALA A 128 -1.83 -6.81 11.96
CA ALA A 128 -3.06 -6.19 11.43
C ALA A 128 -2.88 -4.69 11.13
N SER A 129 -2.03 -4.00 11.91
CA SER A 129 -1.64 -2.60 11.71
C SER A 129 -0.64 -2.41 10.54
N GLY A 130 -0.17 -3.50 9.93
CA GLY A 130 0.67 -3.49 8.74
C GLY A 130 2.15 -3.25 9.00
N TYR A 131 2.64 -3.50 10.22
CA TYR A 131 4.07 -3.48 10.52
C TYR A 131 4.77 -4.67 9.82
N PRO A 132 5.84 -4.43 9.04
CA PRO A 132 6.47 -5.46 8.22
C PRO A 132 7.41 -6.36 9.03
N GLY A 133 7.46 -7.65 8.69
CA GLY A 133 8.35 -8.64 9.28
C GLY A 133 7.68 -10.00 9.31
N ASP A 134 8.47 -11.08 9.27
CA ASP A 134 7.93 -12.45 9.29
C ASP A 134 7.61 -12.87 10.73
N THR A 135 8.52 -12.60 11.65
CA THR A 135 8.36 -12.87 13.08
C THR A 135 8.03 -11.60 13.87
N MET A 136 7.55 -11.77 15.12
CA MET A 136 7.39 -10.66 16.07
C MET A 136 8.70 -9.88 16.23
N GLY A 137 9.82 -10.59 16.44
CA GLY A 137 11.13 -9.96 16.58
C GLY A 137 11.55 -9.14 15.35
N ASP A 138 11.25 -9.62 14.13
CA ASP A 138 11.55 -8.86 12.91
C ASP A 138 10.63 -7.65 12.73
N ARG A 139 9.34 -7.77 13.09
CA ARG A 139 8.43 -6.62 13.17
C ARG A 139 8.95 -5.57 14.13
N LEU A 140 9.35 -5.95 15.34
CA LEU A 140 9.88 -5.01 16.33
C LEU A 140 11.16 -4.30 15.88
N LYS A 141 12.02 -4.93 15.05
CA LYS A 141 13.21 -4.30 14.47
C LYS A 141 12.86 -3.24 13.42
N ASN A 142 11.78 -3.46 12.69
CA ASN A 142 11.36 -2.58 11.60
C ASN A 142 10.50 -1.40 12.07
N ILE A 143 9.98 -1.43 13.30
CA ILE A 143 9.22 -0.32 13.89
C ILE A 143 10.18 0.81 14.29
N ASN A 144 9.88 2.02 13.87
CA ASN A 144 10.59 3.20 14.33
C ASN A 144 10.06 3.63 15.72
N LYS A 145 10.94 3.96 16.66
CA LYS A 145 10.58 4.49 17.99
C LYS A 145 9.67 5.73 17.94
N ALA A 146 9.71 6.49 16.85
CA ALA A 146 8.79 7.62 16.65
C ALA A 146 7.34 7.20 16.39
N GLN A 147 7.09 5.94 16.03
CA GLN A 147 5.75 5.39 15.75
C GLN A 147 5.13 4.74 16.99
N ILE A 148 5.94 4.12 17.85
CA ILE A 148 5.51 3.47 19.10
C ILE A 148 6.49 3.86 20.21
N VAL A 149 6.03 4.69 21.13
CA VAL A 149 6.77 5.17 22.31
C VAL A 149 7.09 4.02 23.26
N THR A 150 6.19 3.03 23.39
CA THR A 150 6.38 1.86 24.26
C THR A 150 7.28 0.77 23.67
N LEU A 151 7.91 0.98 22.50
CA LEU A 151 8.66 -0.05 21.76
C LEU A 151 9.77 -0.73 22.58
N ASP A 152 10.52 0.02 23.39
CA ASP A 152 11.57 -0.54 24.23
C ASP A 152 11.01 -1.49 25.30
N GLY A 153 9.88 -1.10 25.89
CA GLY A 153 9.14 -1.94 26.84
C GLY A 153 8.58 -3.20 26.17
N LEU A 154 8.08 -3.07 24.95
CA LEU A 154 7.59 -4.21 24.17
C LEU A 154 8.71 -5.20 23.86
N TRP A 155 9.91 -4.70 23.52
CA TRP A 155 11.11 -5.53 23.37
C TRP A 155 11.50 -6.26 24.66
N GLU A 156 11.39 -5.61 25.82
CA GLU A 156 11.62 -6.26 27.11
C GLU A 156 10.65 -7.42 27.36
N ALA A 157 9.36 -7.20 27.14
CA ALA A 157 8.34 -8.23 27.31
C ALA A 157 8.54 -9.40 26.34
N HIS A 158 8.81 -9.10 25.06
CA HIS A 158 9.06 -10.11 24.03
C HIS A 158 10.27 -11.00 24.36
N LYS A 159 11.35 -10.43 24.94
CA LYS A 159 12.50 -11.22 25.40
C LYS A 159 12.12 -12.22 26.50
N ILE A 160 11.21 -11.86 27.40
CA ILE A 160 10.72 -12.77 28.44
C ILE A 160 9.96 -13.92 27.78
N ARG A 161 9.02 -13.63 26.87
CA ARG A 161 8.33 -14.68 26.10
C ARG A 161 9.30 -15.57 25.34
N ASN A 162 10.32 -14.98 24.72
CA ASN A 162 11.28 -15.73 23.92
C ASN A 162 12.12 -16.70 24.77
N ARG A 163 12.44 -16.33 26.03
CA ARG A 163 13.06 -17.26 26.98
C ARG A 163 12.14 -18.43 27.32
N LEU A 164 10.85 -18.18 27.55
CA LEU A 164 9.86 -19.24 27.80
C LEU A 164 9.79 -20.27 26.66
N ALA A 165 9.96 -19.81 25.41
CA ALA A 165 9.91 -20.67 24.24
C ALA A 165 11.19 -21.51 24.05
N HIS A 166 12.36 -21.00 24.47
CA HIS A 166 13.64 -21.67 24.26
C HIS A 166 14.09 -22.50 25.47
N ASP A 167 13.72 -22.10 26.68
CA ASP A 167 14.11 -22.76 27.92
C ASP A 167 12.87 -23.33 28.63
N LEU A 168 12.66 -24.64 28.45
CA LEU A 168 11.55 -25.38 29.07
C LEU A 168 11.64 -25.41 30.60
N ASN A 169 12.84 -25.23 31.17
CA ASN A 169 13.08 -25.24 32.61
C ASN A 169 13.08 -23.83 33.23
N TYR A 170 12.82 -22.79 32.43
CA TYR A 170 12.82 -21.42 32.92
C TYR A 170 11.73 -21.22 33.98
N PHE A 171 12.10 -20.88 35.20
CA PHE A 171 11.16 -20.54 36.25
C PHE A 171 10.72 -19.07 36.13
N LEU A 172 9.46 -18.84 35.76
CA LEU A 172 8.92 -17.49 35.61
C LEU A 172 8.38 -16.97 36.94
N ARG A 173 9.05 -15.96 37.50
CA ARG A 173 8.56 -15.29 38.72
C ARG A 173 7.33 -14.44 38.41
N TYR A 174 6.35 -14.44 39.32
CA TYR A 174 5.16 -13.60 39.21
C TYR A 174 5.47 -12.12 38.92
N GLY A 175 6.49 -11.56 39.58
CA GLY A 175 6.91 -10.17 39.35
C GLY A 175 7.38 -9.89 37.92
N GLU A 176 8.10 -10.84 37.30
CA GLU A 176 8.50 -10.76 35.90
C GLU A 176 7.30 -10.90 34.96
N ALA A 177 6.42 -11.87 35.23
CA ALA A 177 5.19 -12.05 34.45
C ALA A 177 4.33 -10.79 34.49
N LYS A 178 4.08 -10.25 35.68
CA LYS A 178 3.31 -9.01 35.87
C LYS A 178 3.93 -7.83 35.14
N ARG A 179 5.27 -7.67 35.21
CA ARG A 179 5.97 -6.63 34.46
C ARG A 179 5.78 -6.80 32.95
N ALA A 180 5.95 -8.01 32.42
CA ALA A 180 5.76 -8.28 30.99
C ALA A 180 4.34 -7.93 30.53
N ILE A 181 3.31 -8.37 31.27
CA ILE A 181 1.91 -8.06 30.97
C ILE A 181 1.65 -6.55 31.00
N GLN A 182 2.18 -5.82 31.98
CA GLN A 182 2.04 -4.36 32.03
C GLN A 182 2.70 -3.65 30.85
N LEU A 183 3.80 -4.17 30.33
CA LEU A 183 4.46 -3.63 29.14
C LEU A 183 3.62 -3.87 27.88
N TYR A 184 3.06 -5.07 27.71
CA TYR A 184 2.10 -5.35 26.64
C TYR A 184 0.85 -4.47 26.75
N GLU A 185 0.30 -4.30 27.96
CA GLU A 185 -0.87 -3.46 28.21
C GLU A 185 -0.65 -2.01 27.78
N LYS A 186 0.51 -1.44 28.14
CA LYS A 186 0.88 -0.07 27.75
C LYS A 186 0.91 0.09 26.23
N THR A 187 1.47 -0.89 25.52
CA THR A 187 1.48 -0.89 24.06
C THR A 187 0.08 -1.02 23.47
N LEU A 188 -0.76 -1.91 23.99
CA LEU A 188 -2.13 -2.07 23.51
C LEU A 188 -2.96 -0.79 23.69
N LYS A 189 -2.80 -0.11 24.84
CA LYS A 189 -3.42 1.20 25.11
C LYS A 189 -2.89 2.29 24.19
N GLU A 190 -1.58 2.32 23.93
CA GLU A 190 -0.98 3.27 22.98
C GLU A 190 -1.55 3.09 21.57
N LEU A 191 -1.80 1.84 21.16
CA LEU A 191 -2.41 1.49 19.88
C LEU A 191 -3.95 1.65 19.87
N ASN A 192 -4.55 2.17 20.95
CA ASN A 192 -6.00 2.29 21.18
C ASN A 192 -6.78 0.99 20.93
N ALA A 193 -6.16 -0.15 21.27
CA ALA A 193 -6.77 -1.47 21.15
C ALA A 193 -7.46 -1.92 22.46
N LEU A 194 -7.08 -1.30 23.58
CA LEU A 194 -7.65 -1.44 24.92
C LEU A 194 -8.03 -0.08 25.50
#